data_AF-A0A1I4LHM6-F1
#
_entry.id   AF-A0A1I4LHM6-F1
#
_cell.length_a   1.000
_cell.length_b   1.000
_cell.length_c   1.000
_cell.angle_alpha   90.00
_cell.angle_beta   90.00
_cell.angle_gamma   90.00
#
_symmetry.space_group_name_H-M   'P 1'
#
loop_
_entity.id
_entity.type
_entity.pdbx_description
1 polymer ?
#
loop_
_entity_poly.entity_id
_entity_poly.type
_entity_poly.pdbx_seq_one_letter_code
_entity_poly.pdbx_strand_id
1 'polypeptide(L)' 'MFLAEEAAQAAQAASTFNGFDVFVILFTIVIAIGVIRLLASPKKNIFAIGFGGISLVVFLVMDAVMVMSWMGKL' A
#
# COMPACT_ATOMS: atom_id res chain seq x y z
N MET A 1 18.13 19.23 25.25
CA MET A 1 17.36 17.98 25.38
C MET A 1 15.92 18.22 24.95
N PHE A 2 15.11 18.99 25.69
CA PHE A 2 13.70 19.27 25.36
C PHE A 2 13.47 19.83 23.93
N LEU A 3 14.20 20.88 23.53
CA LEU A 3 14.07 21.47 22.18
C LEU A 3 14.50 20.56 21.03
N ALA A 4 15.44 19.63 21.28
CA ALA A 4 15.88 18.68 20.25
C ALA A 4 14.88 17.54 20.07
N GLU A 5 14.22 17.14 21.17
CA GLU A 5 13.15 16.14 21.15
C GLU A 5 11.86 16.70 20.53
N GLU A 6 11.53 17.96 20.80
CA GLU A 6 10.41 18.67 20.18
C GLU A 6 10.65 18.88 18.68
N ALA A 7 11.89 19.19 18.26
CA ALA A 7 12.27 19.26 16.85
C ALA A 7 12.23 17.89 16.14
N ALA A 8 12.64 16.82 16.83
CA ALA A 8 12.56 15.45 16.30
C ALA A 8 11.09 14.98 16.19
N GLN A 9 10.25 15.30 17.16
CA GLN A 9 8.81 15.03 17.09
C GLN A 9 8.11 15.86 16.01
N ALA A 10 8.50 17.13 15.83
CA ALA A 10 8.00 17.96 14.74
C ALA A 10 8.43 17.44 13.35
N ALA A 11 9.67 16.94 13.23
CA ALA A 11 10.16 16.29 12.02
C ALA A 11 9.44 14.96 11.75
N GLN A 12 9.11 14.19 12.80
CA GLN A 12 8.28 12.99 12.69
C GLN A 12 6.84 13.32 12.30
N ALA A 13 6.28 14.42 12.81
CA ALA A 13 4.95 14.92 12.45
C ALA A 13 4.89 15.51 11.03
N ALA A 14 6.02 15.97 10.50
CA ALA A 14 6.16 16.39 9.10
C ALA A 14 6.40 15.20 8.14
N SER A 15 6.78 14.03 8.66
CA SER A 15 6.89 12.81 7.86
C SER A 15 5.51 12.27 7.54
N THR A 16 5.14 12.31 6.27
CA THR A 16 3.92 11.64 5.76
C THR A 16 4.10 10.13 5.62
N PHE A 17 5.32 9.62 5.78
CA PHE A 17 5.62 8.20 5.79
C PHE A 17 5.37 7.58 7.17
N ASN A 18 4.65 6.45 7.18
CA ASN A 18 4.42 5.63 8.37
C ASN A 18 5.06 4.23 8.18
N GLY A 19 5.62 3.65 9.25
CA GLY A 19 6.14 2.27 9.19
C GLY A 19 5.09 1.23 8.77
N PHE A 20 3.81 1.49 8.99
CA PHE A 20 2.71 0.63 8.53
C PHE A 20 2.59 0.56 7.00
N ASP A 21 3.05 1.59 6.30
CA ASP A 21 2.97 1.69 4.85
C ASP A 21 3.70 0.54 4.13
N VAL A 22 4.77 0.05 4.75
CA VAL A 22 5.50 -1.13 4.25
C VAL A 22 4.59 -2.35 4.18
N PHE A 23 3.74 -2.55 5.19
CA PHE A 23 2.80 -3.66 5.22
C PHE A 23 1.70 -3.50 4.16
N VAL A 24 1.28 -2.27 3.89
CA VAL A 24 0.32 -1.98 2.83
C VAL A 24 0.86 -2.44 1.47
N ILE A 25 2.09 -2.06 1.13
CA ILE A 25 2.75 -2.49 -0.11
C ILE A 25 2.90 -4.02 -0.16
N LEU A 26 3.30 -4.64 0.96
CA LEU A 26 3.42 -6.11 1.04
C LEU A 26 2.07 -6.79 0.80
N PHE A 27 0.96 -6.25 1.31
CA PHE A 27 -0.37 -6.76 1.02
C PHE A 27 -0.72 -6.63 -0.46
N THR A 28 -0.42 -5.50 -1.11
CA THR A 28 -0.60 -5.33 -2.55
C THR A 28 0.14 -6.41 -3.33
N ILE A 29 1.39 -6.71 -2.96
CA ILE A 29 2.19 -7.77 -3.60
C ILE A 29 1.54 -9.14 -3.42
N VAL A 30 1.06 -9.47 -2.21
CA VAL A 30 0.37 -10.74 -1.93
C VAL A 30 -0.92 -10.86 -2.76
N ILE A 31 -1.71 -9.78 -2.86
CA ILE A 31 -2.92 -9.76 -3.69
C ILE A 31 -2.54 -9.97 -5.16
N ALA A 32 -1.52 -9.29 -5.67
CA ALA A 32 -1.06 -9.44 -7.05
C ALA A 32 -0.66 -10.89 -7.36
N ILE A 33 0.13 -11.52 -6.47
CA ILE A 33 0.50 -12.93 -6.60
C ILE A 33 -0.75 -13.82 -6.58
N GLY A 34 -1.71 -13.55 -5.69
CA GLY A 34 -2.99 -14.24 -5.64
C GLY A 34 -3.74 -14.17 -6.96
N VAL A 35 -3.92 -12.96 -7.50
CA VAL A 35 -4.60 -12.73 -8.79
C VAL A 35 -3.90 -13.47 -9.93
N ILE A 36 -2.57 -13.36 -10.03
CA ILE A 36 -1.78 -14.06 -11.05
C ILE A 36 -1.96 -15.57 -10.93
N ARG A 37 -1.91 -16.11 -9.71
CA ARG A 37 -2.14 -17.54 -9.47
C ARG A 37 -3.55 -17.97 -9.88
N LEU A 38 -4.58 -17.17 -9.58
CA LEU A 38 -5.95 -17.46 -9.99
C LEU A 38 -6.12 -17.41 -11.52
N LEU A 39 -5.44 -16.47 -12.18
CA LEU A 39 -5.41 -16.37 -13.65
C LEU A 39 -4.66 -17.54 -14.28
N ALA A 40 -3.62 -18.08 -13.65
CA ALA A 40 -2.88 -19.24 -14.13
C ALA A 40 -3.58 -20.58 -13.83
N SER A 41 -4.62 -20.59 -12.99
CA SER A 41 -5.32 -21.82 -12.60
C SER A 41 -6.05 -22.46 -13.79
N PRO A 42 -5.89 -23.79 -14.01
CA PRO A 42 -6.64 -24.50 -15.05
C PRO A 42 -8.15 -24.52 -14.77
N LYS A 43 -8.55 -24.44 -13.48
CA LYS A 43 -9.94 -24.24 -13.07
C LYS A 43 -10.11 -22.79 -12.63
N LYS A 44 -10.79 -22.01 -13.47
CA LYS A 44 -11.02 -20.58 -13.23
C LYS A 44 -12.16 -20.40 -12.23
N ASN A 45 -11.90 -19.63 -11.17
CA ASN A 45 -12.97 -19.08 -10.34
C ASN A 45 -13.16 -17.61 -10.73
N ILE A 46 -14.13 -17.36 -11.60
CA ILE A 46 -14.38 -16.03 -12.19
C ILE A 46 -14.71 -15.01 -11.11
N PHE A 47 -15.49 -15.40 -10.09
CA PHE A 47 -15.83 -14.52 -8.98
C PHE A 47 -14.59 -14.10 -8.20
N ALA A 48 -13.73 -15.05 -7.83
CA ALA A 48 -12.51 -14.75 -7.09
C ALA A 48 -11.48 -13.97 -7.92
N ILE A 49 -11.40 -14.21 -9.24
CA ILE A 49 -10.59 -13.41 -10.16
C ILE A 49 -11.10 -11.96 -10.19
N GLY A 50 -12.42 -11.77 -10.33
CA GLY A 50 -13.03 -10.44 -10.34
C GLY A 50 -12.81 -9.70 -9.02
N PHE A 51 -13.11 -10.35 -7.90
CA PHE A 51 -12.91 -9.78 -6.56
C PHE A 51 -11.44 -9.42 -6.33
N GLY A 52 -10.53 -10.38 -6.56
CA GLY A 52 -9.09 -10.15 -6.38
C GLY A 52 -8.55 -9.06 -7.31
N GLY A 53 -9.04 -8.98 -8.55
CA GLY A 53 -8.69 -7.93 -9.50
C GLY A 53 -9.13 -6.54 -9.02
N ILE A 54 -10.37 -6.40 -8.54
CA ILE A 54 -10.85 -5.13 -7.98
C ILE A 54 -10.06 -4.75 -6.73
N SER A 55 -9.81 -5.71 -5.82
CA SER A 55 -8.98 -5.47 -4.64
C SER A 55 -7.58 -5.00 -5.03
N LEU A 56 -6.96 -5.62 -6.05
CA LEU A 56 -5.65 -5.21 -6.53
C LEU A 56 -5.65 -3.78 -7.04
N VAL A 57 -6.67 -3.38 -7.80
CA VAL A 57 -6.80 -2.00 -8.30
C VAL A 57 -6.94 -1.01 -7.14
N VAL A 58 -7.80 -1.30 -6.16
CA VAL A 58 -7.99 -0.41 -4.99
C VAL A 58 -6.68 -0.25 -4.21
N PHE A 59 -5.96 -1.34 -3.97
CA PHE A 59 -4.68 -1.29 -3.26
C PHE A 59 -3.59 -0.54 -4.04
N LEU A 60 -3.50 -0.72 -5.36
CA LEU A 60 -2.57 0.04 -6.19
C LEU A 60 -2.88 1.54 -6.21
N VAL A 61 -4.16 1.92 -6.21
CA VAL A 61 -4.56 3.33 -6.09
C VAL A 61 -4.17 3.89 -4.73
N MET A 62 -4.39 3.12 -3.66
CA MET A 62 -3.98 3.51 -2.31
C MET A 62 -2.46 3.67 -2.22
N ASP A 63 -1.68 2.74 -2.79
CA ASP A 63 -0.22 2.83 -2.86
C ASP A 63 0.23 4.09 -3.61
N ALA A 64 -0.43 4.42 -4.73
CA ALA A 64 -0.12 5.62 -5.48
C ALA A 64 -0.40 6.90 -4.68
N VAL A 65 -1.55 6.97 -3.98
CA VAL A 65 -1.90 8.12 -3.13
C VAL A 65 -0.91 8.26 -1.98
N MET A 66 -0.56 7.15 -1.34
CA MET A 66 0.42 7.10 -0.25
C MET A 66 1.79 7.60 -0.70
N VAL A 67 2.30 7.11 -1.84
CA VAL A 67 3.57 7.57 -2.42
C VAL A 67 3.50 9.04 -2.82
N MET A 68 2.39 9.52 -3.40
CA MET A 68 2.23 10.94 -3.72
C MET A 68 2.26 11.83 -2.46
N SER A 69 1.71 11.34 -1.35
CA SER A 69 1.77 12.02 -0.05
C SER A 69 3.20 12.07 0.52
N TRP A 70 3.98 10.99 0.36
CA TRP A 70 5.42 11.00 0.70
C TRP A 70 6.22 12.02 -0.10
N MET A 71 5.82 12.24 -1.35
CA MET A 71 6.45 13.23 -2.23
C MET A 71 5.94 14.66 -1.99
N GLY A 72 5.01 14.87 -1.05
CA GLY A 72 4.39 16.18 -0.80
C GLY A 72 3.59 16.72 -1.99
N LYS A 73 3.11 15.84 -2.87
CA LYS A 73 2.31 16.19 -4.06
C LYS A 73 0.80 16.10 -3.81
N LEU A 74 0.41 15.67 -2.61
CA LEU A 74 -0.95 15.45 -2.15
C LEU A 74 -0.97 15.57 -0.63
#